data_AF-A0A5B7D860-F1
#
_entry.id   AF-A0A5B7D860-F1
#
_cell.length_a   1.000
_cell.length_b   1.000
_cell.length_c   1.000
_cell.angle_alpha   90.00
_cell.angle_beta   90.00
_cell.angle_gamma   90.00
#
_symmetry.space_group_name_H-M   'P 1'
#
loop_
_entity.id
_entity.type
_entity.pdbx_description
1 polymer ?
#
loop_
_entity_poly.entity_id
_entity_poly.type
_entity_poly.pdbx_seq_one_letter_code
_entity_poly.pdbx_strand_id
1 'polypeptide(L)'
;MQGTTITIITVSIATTLTITAVTTIITITTTSTIITINLFIIKDRETFFSPAQRSQIAWEILLRVRYSSVELGIGITRLLSSDTYVAAFPLHDGRYDKDGPDGALCDRRAFPAVFM
;
A
#
# COMPACT_ATOMS: atom_id res chain seq x y z
N MET A 1 -56.42 -23.88 -11.86
CA MET A 1 -56.28 -22.74 -10.91
C MET A 1 -55.12 -22.93 -9.93
N GLN A 2 -54.86 -24.13 -9.37
CA GLN A 2 -53.76 -24.35 -8.39
C GLN A 2 -52.34 -24.33 -9.00
N GLY A 3 -52.15 -24.81 -10.24
CA GLY A 3 -50.81 -24.93 -10.85
C GLY A 3 -50.11 -23.58 -11.10
N THR A 4 -50.86 -22.56 -11.51
CA THR A 4 -50.32 -21.21 -11.74
C THR A 4 -49.82 -20.56 -10.45
N THR A 5 -50.53 -20.78 -9.33
CA THR A 5 -50.15 -20.24 -8.01
C THR A 5 -48.86 -20.87 -7.49
N ILE A 6 -48.67 -22.18 -7.67
CA ILE A 6 -47.45 -22.88 -7.26
C ILE A 6 -46.24 -22.36 -8.04
N THR A 7 -46.36 -22.18 -9.36
CA THR A 7 -45.28 -21.64 -10.21
C THR A 7 -44.91 -20.19 -9.85
N ILE A 8 -45.89 -19.34 -9.49
CA ILE A 8 -45.61 -17.96 -9.06
C ILE A 8 -44.86 -17.93 -7.72
N ILE A 9 -45.26 -18.78 -6.77
CA ILE A 9 -44.61 -18.89 -5.46
C ILE A 9 -43.16 -19.35 -5.62
N THR A 10 -42.89 -20.36 -6.45
CA THR A 10 -41.52 -20.87 -6.65
C THR A 10 -40.61 -19.87 -7.35
N VAL A 11 -41.10 -19.12 -8.34
CA VAL A 11 -40.34 -18.04 -9.01
C VAL A 11 -40.05 -16.87 -8.04
N SER A 12 -40.99 -16.51 -7.17
CA SER A 12 -40.83 -15.45 -6.16
C SER A 12 -39.79 -15.82 -5.09
N ILE A 13 -39.83 -17.05 -4.60
CA ILE A 13 -38.84 -17.53 -3.62
C ILE A 13 -37.44 -17.59 -4.25
N ALA A 14 -37.32 -18.11 -5.48
CA ALA A 14 -36.05 -18.19 -6.18
C ALA A 14 -35.42 -16.80 -6.43
N THR A 15 -36.22 -15.82 -6.86
CA THR A 15 -35.75 -14.44 -7.08
C THR A 15 -35.37 -13.74 -5.77
N THR A 16 -36.08 -13.98 -4.67
CA THR A 16 -35.75 -13.40 -3.36
C THR A 16 -34.45 -13.98 -2.80
N LEU A 17 -34.22 -15.29 -2.95
CA LEU A 17 -32.99 -15.96 -2.52
C LEU A 17 -31.77 -15.50 -3.33
N THR A 18 -31.91 -15.33 -4.64
CA THR A 18 -30.80 -14.85 -5.49
C THR A 18 -30.43 -13.40 -5.17
N ILE A 19 -31.42 -12.51 -4.98
CA ILE A 19 -31.18 -11.10 -4.60
C ILE A 19 -30.51 -11.01 -3.22
N THR A 20 -30.98 -11.78 -2.24
CA THR A 20 -30.40 -11.80 -0.88
C THR A 20 -28.97 -12.34 -0.88
N ALA A 21 -28.69 -13.39 -1.67
CA ALA A 21 -27.34 -13.92 -1.80
C ALA A 21 -26.38 -12.91 -2.46
N VAL A 22 -26.79 -12.27 -3.56
CA VAL A 22 -25.96 -11.28 -4.27
C VAL A 22 -25.66 -10.07 -3.39
N THR A 23 -26.65 -9.52 -2.69
CA THR A 23 -26.47 -8.37 -1.80
C THR A 23 -25.59 -8.69 -0.59
N THR A 24 -25.71 -9.90 -0.03
CA THR A 24 -24.85 -10.37 1.07
C THR A 24 -23.40 -10.54 0.61
N ILE A 25 -23.17 -11.15 -0.57
CA ILE A 25 -21.83 -11.28 -1.15
C ILE A 25 -21.21 -9.91 -1.38
N ILE A 26 -21.91 -8.98 -2.04
CA ILE A 26 -21.40 -7.62 -2.30
C ILE A 26 -21.06 -6.90 -0.98
N THR A 27 -21.88 -7.03 0.06
CA THR A 27 -21.63 -6.44 1.39
C THR A 27 -20.40 -7.06 2.08
N ILE A 28 -20.22 -8.37 2.02
CA ILE A 28 -19.03 -9.04 2.59
C ILE A 28 -17.76 -8.60 1.84
N THR A 29 -17.80 -8.48 0.51
CA THR A 29 -16.65 -8.05 -0.29
C THR A 29 -16.30 -6.58 -0.03
N THR A 30 -17.29 -5.68 0.14
CA THR A 30 -17.04 -4.27 0.51
C THR A 30 -16.56 -4.10 1.94
N THR A 31 -16.94 -4.99 2.86
CA THR A 31 -16.42 -4.97 4.25
C THR A 31 -15.00 -5.55 4.35
N SER A 32 -14.63 -6.47 3.45
CA SER A 32 -13.31 -7.11 3.43
C SER A 32 -12.22 -6.26 2.77
N THR A 33 -12.57 -5.30 1.90
CA THR A 33 -11.63 -4.31 1.36
C THR A 33 -11.26 -3.21 2.36
N ILE A 34 -12.05 -3.04 3.42
CA ILE A 34 -11.90 -2.00 4.43
C ILE A 34 -10.76 -2.29 5.43
N ILE A 35 -10.18 -3.50 5.44
CA ILE A 35 -9.21 -3.89 6.47
C ILE A 35 -7.78 -3.38 6.20
N THR A 36 -7.43 -2.92 4.99
CA THR A 36 -6.05 -2.49 4.70
C THR A 36 -5.80 -0.98 4.84
N ILE A 37 -6.85 -0.14 4.85
CA ILE A 37 -6.75 1.32 5.03
C ILE A 37 -7.14 1.81 6.43
N ASN A 38 -7.77 0.97 7.26
CA ASN A 38 -8.27 1.35 8.59
C ASN A 38 -7.22 1.35 9.73
N LEU A 39 -5.95 1.05 9.43
CA LEU A 39 -4.87 1.13 10.42
C LEU A 39 -4.28 2.54 10.57
N PHE A 40 -4.63 3.45 9.67
CA PHE A 40 -4.05 4.78 9.57
C PHE A 40 -5.14 5.85 9.53
N ILE A 41 -5.02 6.86 10.40
CA ILE A 41 -5.87 8.05 10.32
C ILE A 41 -5.23 9.02 9.33
N ILE A 42 -5.66 8.94 8.07
CA ILE A 42 -5.13 9.78 6.98
C ILE A 42 -5.95 11.08 6.93
N LYS A 43 -5.33 12.21 7.31
CA LYS A 43 -5.96 13.55 7.22
C LYS A 43 -5.84 14.17 5.83
N ASP A 44 -4.63 14.10 5.27
CA ASP A 44 -4.29 14.52 3.91
C ASP A 44 -3.41 13.45 3.32
N ARG A 45 -3.78 12.93 2.15
CA ARG A 45 -3.10 11.83 1.48
C ARG A 45 -1.72 12.23 0.97
N GLU A 46 -1.54 13.48 0.56
CA GLU A 46 -0.30 13.92 -0.09
C GLU A 46 0.81 14.23 0.92
N THR A 47 0.45 14.61 2.15
CA THR A 47 1.38 14.91 3.24
C THR A 47 1.37 13.86 4.36
N PHE A 48 0.65 12.75 4.21
CA PHE A 48 0.49 11.76 5.28
C PHE A 48 1.82 11.14 5.73
N PHE A 49 2.67 10.79 4.76
CA PHE A 49 3.99 10.23 5.01
C PHE A 49 5.07 11.30 4.83
N SER A 50 5.93 11.45 5.84
CA SER A 50 7.13 12.27 5.69
C SER A 50 8.07 11.69 4.63
N PRO A 51 8.93 12.50 4.00
CA PRO A 51 9.92 12.01 3.03
C PRO A 51 10.80 10.87 3.56
N ALA A 52 11.19 10.93 4.84
CA ALA A 52 11.91 9.87 5.53
C ALA A 52 11.08 8.58 5.64
N GLN A 53 9.81 8.68 6.03
CA GLN A 53 8.90 7.52 6.09
C GLN A 53 8.68 6.89 4.72
N ARG A 54 8.54 7.69 3.66
CA ARG A 54 8.42 7.19 2.27
C ARG A 54 9.67 6.41 1.86
N SER A 55 10.85 6.92 2.21
CA SER A 55 12.12 6.23 1.95
C SER A 55 12.24 4.92 2.72
N GLN A 56 11.79 4.90 3.98
CA GLN A 56 11.77 3.69 4.80
C GLN A 56 10.80 2.64 4.25
N ILE A 57 9.61 3.04 3.81
CA ILE A 57 8.64 2.15 3.15
C ILE A 57 9.23 1.55 1.88
N ALA A 58 9.89 2.36 1.04
CA ALA A 58 10.55 1.87 -0.16
C ALA A 58 11.65 0.84 0.16
N TRP A 59 12.45 1.08 1.20
CA TRP A 59 13.48 0.14 1.65
C TRP A 59 12.88 -1.20 2.12
N GLU A 60 11.82 -1.16 2.94
CA GLU A 60 11.12 -2.38 3.39
C GLU A 60 10.55 -3.21 2.23
N ILE A 61 10.04 -2.54 1.19
CA ILE A 61 9.58 -3.21 -0.03
C ILE A 61 10.78 -3.89 -0.71
N LEU A 62 11.87 -3.16 -0.94
CA LEU A 62 13.07 -3.69 -1.61
C LEU A 62 13.69 -4.88 -0.88
N LEU A 63 13.55 -4.97 0.45
CA LEU A 63 14.01 -6.13 1.23
C LEU A 63 13.17 -7.40 1.00
N ARG A 64 11.89 -7.26 0.66
CA ARG A 64 10.93 -8.38 0.58
C ARG A 64 10.57 -8.78 -0.85
N VAL A 65 10.87 -7.93 -1.83
CA VAL A 65 10.61 -8.21 -3.25
C VAL A 65 11.39 -9.42 -3.71
N ARG A 66 10.70 -10.35 -4.39
CA ARG A 66 11.31 -11.49 -5.07
C ARG A 66 11.66 -11.12 -6.50
N TYR A 67 12.87 -11.46 -6.94
CA TYR A 67 13.35 -11.22 -8.31
C TYR A 67 13.63 -12.51 -9.09
N SER A 68 13.60 -13.68 -8.44
CA SER A 68 13.74 -14.99 -9.07
C SER A 68 12.70 -15.96 -8.51
N SER A 69 12.34 -16.99 -9.29
CA SER A 69 11.51 -18.12 -8.84
C SER A 69 12.26 -19.06 -7.89
N VAL A 70 13.59 -18.92 -7.80
CA VAL A 70 14.43 -19.66 -6.86
C VAL A 70 14.30 -19.02 -5.48
N GLU A 71 14.19 -19.85 -4.44
CA GLU A 71 13.93 -19.45 -3.04
C GLU A 71 14.96 -18.44 -2.46
N LEU A 72 16.15 -18.36 -3.05
CA LEU A 72 17.23 -17.44 -2.68
C LEU A 72 17.15 -16.06 -3.37
N GLY A 73 16.20 -15.86 -4.28
CA GLY A 73 16.07 -14.64 -5.07
C GLY A 73 15.20 -13.57 -4.42
N ILE A 74 15.46 -13.25 -3.16
CA ILE A 74 14.66 -12.29 -2.38
C ILE A 74 15.54 -11.17 -1.87
N GLY A 75 15.04 -9.95 -2.02
CA GLY A 75 15.59 -8.77 -1.39
C GLY A 75 16.80 -8.16 -2.10
N ILE A 76 16.94 -6.85 -1.94
CA ILE A 76 18.03 -6.07 -2.53
C ILE A 76 19.41 -6.45 -1.95
N THR A 77 19.48 -6.92 -0.71
CA THR A 77 20.73 -7.31 -0.05
C THR A 77 21.46 -8.42 -0.80
N ARG A 78 20.73 -9.37 -1.39
CA ARG A 78 21.32 -10.46 -2.18
C ARG A 78 21.96 -9.92 -3.47
N LEU A 79 21.28 -8.98 -4.14
CA LEU A 79 21.75 -8.35 -5.37
C LEU A 79 22.97 -7.44 -5.14
N LEU A 80 23.05 -6.82 -3.96
CA LEU A 80 24.24 -6.09 -3.53
C LEU A 80 25.40 -7.05 -3.22
N SER A 81 25.13 -8.18 -2.55
CA SER A 81 26.16 -9.18 -2.26
C SER A 81 26.68 -9.92 -3.49
N SER A 82 25.92 -9.95 -4.59
CA SER A 82 26.32 -10.56 -5.86
C SER A 82 26.92 -9.56 -6.85
N ASP A 83 27.25 -8.34 -6.40
CA ASP A 83 27.76 -7.22 -7.22
C ASP A 83 26.89 -6.90 -8.45
N THR A 84 25.62 -7.31 -8.43
CA THR A 84 24.66 -7.00 -9.50
C THR A 84 24.19 -5.55 -9.37
N TYR A 85 24.09 -5.06 -8.13
CA TYR A 85 23.98 -3.65 -7.81
C TYR A 85 25.19 -3.21 -7.01
N VAL A 86 25.71 -2.02 -7.32
CA VAL A 86 26.89 -1.45 -6.66
C VAL A 86 26.53 -0.83 -5.30
N ALA A 87 25.38 -0.16 -5.22
CA ALA A 87 24.91 0.49 -4.01
C ALA A 87 23.41 0.75 -4.07
N ALA A 88 22.79 0.88 -2.89
CA ALA A 88 21.41 1.33 -2.74
C ALA A 88 21.35 2.35 -1.58
N PHE A 89 20.81 3.53 -1.85
CA PHE A 89 20.68 4.59 -0.86
C PHE A 89 19.38 5.38 -1.08
N PRO A 90 18.69 5.81 -0.01
CA PRO A 90 17.54 6.68 -0.14
C PRO A 90 17.98 8.05 -0.69
N LEU A 91 17.14 8.67 -1.51
CA LEU A 91 17.34 10.06 -1.89
C LEU A 91 17.01 10.94 -0.68
N HIS A 92 17.89 11.89 -0.38
CA HIS A 92 17.63 12.90 0.64
C HIS A 92 16.94 14.11 0.01
N ASP A 93 16.12 14.79 0.79
CA ASP A 93 15.48 16.02 0.36
C ASP A 93 16.47 17.20 0.38
N GLY A 94 16.51 17.90 -0.75
CA GLY A 94 17.21 19.16 -0.89
C GLY A 94 18.73 19.06 -1.01
N ARG A 95 19.31 20.21 -1.33
CA ARG A 95 20.76 20.40 -1.39
C ARG A 95 21.31 20.62 0.02
N TYR A 96 22.56 20.22 0.25
CA TYR A 96 23.24 20.50 1.50
C TYR A 96 23.69 21.97 1.62
N ASP A 97 24.06 22.57 0.48
CA ASP A 97 24.69 23.89 0.41
C ASP A 97 23.70 25.05 0.24
N LYS A 98 22.43 24.75 -0.07
CA LYS A 98 21.43 25.75 -0.45
C LYS A 98 20.06 25.37 0.10
N ASP A 99 19.35 26.36 0.61
CA ASP A 99 17.95 26.20 0.99
C ASP A 99 17.09 25.93 -0.26
N GLY A 100 15.90 25.38 -0.04
CA GLY A 100 14.92 25.18 -1.10
C GLY A 100 14.55 26.51 -1.79
N PRO A 101 13.94 26.46 -2.99
CA PRO A 101 13.53 27.66 -3.72
C PRO A 101 12.64 28.62 -2.92
N ASP A 102 11.95 28.10 -1.89
CA ASP A 102 11.07 28.86 -1.00
C ASP A 102 11.74 29.28 0.33
N GLY A 103 13.07 29.13 0.45
CA GLY A 103 13.79 29.34 1.71
C GLY A 103 13.54 28.24 2.76
N ALA A 104 12.91 27.13 2.36
CA ALA A 104 12.68 25.98 3.23
C ALA A 104 14.03 25.34 3.62
N LEU A 105 14.24 25.19 4.93
CA LEU A 105 15.41 24.49 5.47
C LEU A 105 15.33 23.02 5.06
N CYS A 106 16.28 22.56 4.26
CA CYS A 106 16.39 21.15 3.91
C CYS A 106 16.93 20.37 5.10
N ASP A 107 16.40 19.16 5.37
CA ASP A 107 16.81 18.31 6.51
C ASP A 107 18.33 18.09 6.57
N ARG A 108 18.99 18.08 5.41
CA ARG A 108 20.45 17.95 5.29
C ARG A 108 21.25 19.10 5.90
N ARG A 109 20.67 20.29 5.99
CA ARG A 109 21.29 21.50 6.57
C ARG A 109 20.89 21.71 8.03
N ALA A 110 19.76 21.14 8.46
CA ALA A 110 19.23 21.29 9.81
C ALA A 110 20.12 20.66 10.91
N PHE A 111 21.07 19.77 10.55
CA PHE A 111 22.04 19.20 11.49
C PHE A 111 23.50 19.54 11.13
N PRO A 112 23.97 20.78 11.33
CA PRO A 112 25.40 21.08 11.22
C PRO A 112 26.21 20.76 12.49
N ALA A 113 25.60 20.26 13.59
CA ALA A 113 26.23 20.34 14.92
C ALA A 113 25.99 19.18 15.92
N VAL A 114 25.86 17.92 15.48
CA VAL A 114 25.78 16.77 16.42
C VAL A 114 26.88 15.71 16.22
N PHE A 115 27.83 15.95 15.32
CA PHE A 115 28.97 15.05 15.14
C PHE A 115 30.24 15.85 14.76
N MET A 116 30.71 16.67 15.70
CA MET A 116 32.10 17.12 15.79
C MET A 116 32.60 16.84 17.20
#